data_AF-A0A935Z6I9-F1
#
_entry.id   AF-A0A935Z6I9-F1
#
_cell.length_a   1.000
_cell.length_b   1.000
_cell.length_c   1.000
_cell.angle_alpha   90.00
_cell.angle_beta   90.00
_cell.angle_gamma   90.00
#
_symmetry.space_group_name_H-M   'P 1'
#
loop_
_entity.id
_entity.type
_entity.pdbx_description
1 polymer ?
#
loop_
_entity_poly.entity_id
_entity_poly.type
_entity_poly.pdbx_seq_one_letter_code
_entity_poly.pdbx_strand_id
1 'polypeptide(L)'
;MSPRLSRAVVLAALPISLLAASCAGILGIRPKSPQHAFEHRAHGKRGVDCLTCHAGVEKAGDLGPLHVPTTATCRSCHKTVHDERPCGTCHGQDHTKQSAALAREHLRFSHAAHVPKVRGQCVPCHASAGDRTQPELRPKMAQCFTCHAHEDQWKARDCDGCHHDLPAESVRPSSHVVHEGDFVREHGVRAASSRDLCATCHGEPFCASCHGVSVAALPWRFGFDKPAMTGLHRAGFAQRHADEARANPGLCTSCHAEERFCADCHTDKRLAGGAPGQLRSPHPAGWVRSQGGEHGRAARLDPGSCASCHGGAGEALCVGCHRVGGPGGNPHGRGFVSALDPQRDMPCRSCHAR
;
A
#
# COMPACT_ATOMS: atom_id res chain seq x y z
N MET A 1 -1.50 -55.49 16.67
CA MET A 1 -2.67 -55.25 17.55
C MET A 1 -3.15 -53.82 17.31
N SER A 2 -4.21 -53.63 16.53
CA SER A 2 -4.79 -52.31 16.28
C SER A 2 -5.72 -51.92 17.43
N PRO A 3 -5.59 -50.73 18.04
CA PRO A 3 -6.46 -50.33 19.13
C PRO A 3 -7.88 -50.10 18.58
N ARG A 4 -8.85 -50.88 19.04
CA ARG A 4 -10.27 -50.63 18.79
C ARG A 4 -10.69 -49.42 19.61
N LEU A 5 -10.82 -48.26 18.99
CA LEU A 5 -11.45 -47.09 19.61
C LEU A 5 -12.87 -47.45 20.05
N SER A 6 -13.22 -47.14 21.30
CA SER A 6 -14.54 -47.44 21.85
C SER A 6 -15.62 -46.61 21.14
N ARG A 7 -16.80 -47.20 20.93
CA ARG A 7 -17.97 -46.53 20.31
C ARG A 7 -18.31 -45.19 20.98
N ALA A 8 -18.02 -45.04 22.27
CA ALA A 8 -18.21 -43.81 23.02
C ALA A 8 -17.31 -42.66 22.53
N VAL A 9 -16.05 -42.94 22.18
CA VAL A 9 -15.12 -41.93 21.64
C VAL A 9 -15.55 -41.47 20.26
N VAL A 10 -16.07 -42.38 19.43
CA VAL A 10 -16.58 -42.06 18.08
C VAL A 10 -17.85 -41.20 18.17
N LEU A 11 -18.77 -41.52 19.08
CA LEU A 11 -20.01 -40.76 19.28
C LEU A 11 -19.79 -39.38 19.89
N ALA A 12 -18.77 -39.20 20.73
CA ALA A 12 -18.40 -37.90 21.29
C ALA A 12 -17.64 -37.00 20.29
N ALA A 13 -16.90 -37.58 19.34
CA ALA A 13 -16.14 -36.83 18.35
C ALA A 13 -17.00 -36.20 17.24
N LEU A 14 -18.15 -36.80 16.91
CA LEU A 14 -19.08 -36.31 15.88
C LEU A 14 -19.64 -34.90 16.15
N PRO A 15 -20.23 -34.59 17.33
CA PRO A 15 -20.79 -33.26 17.59
C PRO A 15 -19.70 -32.18 17.63
N ILE A 16 -18.48 -32.51 18.10
CA ILE A 16 -17.34 -31.58 18.14
C ILE A 16 -16.88 -31.21 16.73
N SER A 17 -16.83 -32.19 15.81
CA SER A 17 -16.45 -31.95 14.42
C SER A 17 -17.53 -31.18 13.63
N LEU A 18 -18.82 -31.42 13.93
CA LEU A 18 -19.93 -30.63 13.41
C LEU A 18 -19.92 -29.17 13.90
N LEU A 19 -19.62 -28.93 15.18
CA LEU A 19 -19.44 -27.58 15.71
C LEU A 19 -18.25 -26.87 15.06
N ALA A 20 -17.11 -27.53 14.91
CA ALA A 20 -15.94 -26.97 14.26
C ALA A 20 -16.22 -26.58 12.80
N ALA A 21 -16.97 -27.41 12.05
CA ALA A 21 -17.38 -27.11 10.69
C ALA A 21 -18.34 -25.91 10.59
N SER A 22 -19.28 -25.78 11.54
CA SER A 22 -20.16 -24.59 11.63
C SER A 22 -19.37 -23.32 11.95
N CYS A 23 -18.42 -23.39 12.89
CA CYS A 23 -17.55 -22.26 13.21
C CYS A 23 -16.71 -21.82 12.00
N ALA A 24 -16.19 -22.75 11.21
CA ALA A 24 -15.45 -22.44 9.97
C ALA A 24 -16.31 -21.71 8.93
N GLY A 25 -17.60 -22.08 8.83
CA GLY A 25 -18.57 -21.40 7.95
C GLY A 25 -18.89 -19.97 8.38
N ILE A 26 -19.06 -19.73 9.69
CA ILE A 26 -19.31 -18.40 10.27
C ILE A 26 -18.07 -17.50 10.16
N LEU A 27 -16.87 -18.07 10.31
CA LEU A 27 -15.58 -17.36 10.17
C LEU A 27 -15.15 -17.14 8.70
N GLY A 28 -15.97 -17.55 7.72
CA GLY A 28 -15.67 -17.32 6.30
C GLY A 28 -14.53 -18.18 5.75
N ILE A 29 -14.09 -19.21 6.48
CA ILE A 29 -13.05 -20.15 6.04
C ILE A 29 -13.71 -21.16 5.09
N ARG A 30 -14.05 -20.70 3.89
CA ARG A 30 -14.50 -21.58 2.80
C ARG A 30 -13.27 -22.08 2.04
N PRO A 31 -13.12 -23.40 1.79
CA PRO A 31 -12.13 -23.85 0.83
C PRO A 31 -12.43 -23.18 -0.51
N LYS A 32 -11.42 -22.54 -1.11
CA LYS A 32 -11.52 -22.07 -2.50
C LYS A 32 -11.93 -23.27 -3.34
N SER A 33 -13.18 -23.34 -3.79
CA SER A 33 -13.55 -24.29 -4.83
C SER A 33 -12.56 -24.12 -5.97
N PRO A 34 -12.02 -25.20 -6.55
CA PRO A 34 -11.19 -25.08 -7.73
C PRO A 34 -12.08 -24.51 -8.85
N GLN A 35 -12.07 -23.19 -9.00
CA GLN A 35 -12.65 -22.54 -10.16
C GLN A 35 -11.90 -23.13 -11.35
N HIS A 36 -12.60 -23.81 -12.24
CA HIS A 36 -11.98 -24.25 -13.48
C HIS A 36 -11.63 -22.99 -14.26
N ALA A 37 -10.35 -22.73 -14.49
CA ALA A 37 -9.95 -21.63 -15.35
C ALA A 37 -10.43 -21.89 -16.78
N PHE A 38 -10.68 -20.83 -17.55
CA PHE A 38 -10.98 -20.99 -18.97
C PHE A 38 -9.73 -21.43 -19.74
N GLU A 39 -9.92 -22.45 -20.57
CA GLU A 39 -8.86 -23.16 -21.28
C GLU A 39 -8.63 -22.57 -22.68
N HIS A 40 -7.80 -21.52 -22.76
CA HIS A 40 -7.43 -20.87 -24.03
C HIS A 40 -6.80 -21.86 -25.02
N ARG A 41 -5.89 -22.73 -24.57
CA ARG A 41 -5.25 -23.75 -25.40
C ARG A 41 -6.25 -24.68 -26.09
N ALA A 42 -7.32 -25.07 -25.41
CA ALA A 42 -8.32 -25.98 -25.97
C ALA A 42 -9.10 -25.34 -27.12
N HIS A 43 -9.34 -24.02 -27.06
CA HIS A 43 -9.98 -23.25 -28.12
C HIS A 43 -9.01 -22.97 -29.27
N GLY A 44 -7.78 -22.58 -28.97
CA GLY A 44 -6.75 -22.37 -29.99
C GLY A 44 -6.47 -23.62 -30.83
N LYS A 45 -6.44 -24.81 -30.20
CA LYS A 45 -6.32 -26.09 -30.92
C LYS A 45 -7.47 -26.43 -31.86
N ARG A 46 -8.64 -25.82 -31.65
CA ARG A 46 -9.81 -25.95 -32.53
C ARG A 46 -9.84 -24.88 -33.63
N GLY A 47 -8.78 -24.06 -33.75
CA GLY A 47 -8.67 -23.02 -34.76
C GLY A 47 -9.49 -21.76 -34.44
N VAL A 48 -9.89 -21.56 -33.19
CA VAL A 48 -10.57 -20.32 -32.78
C VAL A 48 -9.55 -19.21 -32.66
N ASP A 49 -9.71 -18.16 -33.47
CA ASP A 49 -8.83 -16.99 -33.47
C ASP A 49 -9.04 -16.11 -32.22
N CYS A 50 -7.98 -15.48 -31.71
CA CYS A 50 -8.02 -14.64 -30.52
C CYS A 50 -9.07 -13.51 -30.61
N LEU A 51 -9.18 -12.87 -31.78
CA LEU A 51 -10.09 -11.75 -32.02
C LEU A 51 -11.55 -12.18 -32.14
N THR A 52 -11.80 -13.49 -32.29
CA THR A 52 -13.17 -14.05 -32.23
C THR A 52 -13.80 -13.77 -30.86
N CYS A 53 -13.00 -13.86 -29.80
CA CYS A 53 -13.43 -13.61 -28.43
C CYS A 53 -13.07 -12.20 -27.94
N HIS A 54 -11.89 -11.71 -28.32
CA HIS A 54 -11.36 -10.40 -27.92
C HIS A 54 -11.58 -9.32 -28.98
N ALA A 55 -12.78 -9.30 -29.56
CA ALA A 55 -13.11 -8.47 -30.71
C ALA A 55 -12.87 -6.98 -30.41
N GLY A 56 -12.09 -6.30 -31.27
CA GLY A 56 -11.84 -4.87 -31.22
C GLY A 56 -10.64 -4.47 -30.35
N VAL A 57 -9.99 -5.39 -29.65
CA VAL A 57 -8.81 -5.10 -28.81
C VAL A 57 -7.67 -4.49 -29.63
N GLU A 58 -7.55 -4.85 -30.90
CA GLU A 58 -6.52 -4.38 -31.83
C GLU A 58 -6.73 -2.93 -32.29
N LYS A 59 -7.92 -2.37 -32.08
CA LYS A 59 -8.27 -0.98 -32.39
C LYS A 59 -8.62 -0.18 -31.13
N ALA A 60 -8.71 -0.85 -30.00
CA ALA A 60 -9.04 -0.24 -28.73
C ALA A 60 -7.95 0.75 -28.35
N GLY A 61 -8.35 2.00 -28.13
CA GLY A 61 -7.56 2.91 -27.32
C GLY A 61 -7.66 2.53 -25.84
N ASP A 62 -6.84 3.16 -25.02
CA ASP A 62 -6.68 2.82 -23.59
C ASP A 62 -7.86 3.34 -22.73
N LEU A 63 -8.98 3.70 -23.35
CA LEU A 63 -10.19 4.25 -22.72
C LEU A 63 -11.49 3.47 -23.03
N GLY A 64 -11.44 2.40 -23.86
CA GLY A 64 -12.62 1.60 -24.26
C GLY A 64 -13.08 0.52 -23.25
N PRO A 65 -13.87 -0.50 -23.65
CA PRO A 65 -14.11 -1.70 -22.84
C PRO A 65 -12.84 -2.60 -22.77
N LEU A 66 -12.74 -3.52 -21.80
CA LEU A 66 -11.58 -4.43 -21.67
C LEU A 66 -11.50 -5.53 -22.76
N HIS A 67 -12.43 -5.54 -23.71
CA HIS A 67 -12.52 -6.53 -24.79
C HIS A 67 -12.44 -7.98 -24.28
N VAL A 68 -13.00 -8.24 -23.10
CA VAL A 68 -13.17 -9.59 -22.53
C VAL A 68 -14.49 -10.15 -23.06
N PRO A 69 -14.54 -11.41 -23.53
CA PRO A 69 -15.76 -12.00 -24.09
C PRO A 69 -16.92 -11.99 -23.11
N THR A 70 -18.12 -11.80 -23.65
CA THR A 70 -19.38 -11.84 -22.89
C THR A 70 -19.96 -13.26 -22.87
N THR A 71 -20.95 -13.50 -22.02
CA THR A 71 -21.73 -14.75 -22.07
C THR A 71 -22.34 -15.02 -23.44
N ALA A 72 -22.72 -13.98 -24.19
CA ALA A 72 -23.23 -14.14 -25.55
C ALA A 72 -22.16 -14.70 -26.50
N THR A 73 -20.90 -14.27 -26.36
CA THR A 73 -19.76 -14.81 -27.11
C THR A 73 -19.60 -16.31 -26.85
N CYS A 74 -19.65 -16.75 -25.59
CA CYS A 74 -19.58 -18.17 -25.24
C CYS A 74 -20.73 -18.98 -25.86
N ARG A 75 -21.96 -18.45 -25.77
CA ARG A 75 -23.19 -19.11 -26.26
C ARG A 75 -23.30 -19.15 -27.78
N SER A 76 -22.50 -18.36 -28.51
CA SER A 76 -22.44 -18.44 -29.97
C SER A 76 -21.98 -19.82 -30.46
N CYS A 77 -21.10 -20.50 -29.70
CA CYS A 77 -20.65 -21.86 -29.98
C CYS A 77 -21.21 -22.90 -28.99
N HIS A 78 -21.32 -22.55 -27.69
CA HIS A 78 -21.80 -23.46 -26.64
C HIS A 78 -23.31 -23.31 -26.42
N LYS A 79 -24.12 -23.87 -27.32
CA LYS A 79 -25.59 -23.82 -27.25
C LYS A 79 -26.17 -24.61 -26.06
N THR A 80 -25.50 -25.69 -25.67
CA THR A 80 -25.86 -26.52 -24.52
C THR A 80 -24.76 -26.37 -23.47
N VAL A 81 -25.01 -25.55 -22.45
CA VAL A 81 -24.09 -25.39 -21.31
C VAL A 81 -24.43 -26.42 -20.25
N HIS A 82 -23.41 -26.97 -19.58
CA HIS A 82 -23.59 -27.97 -18.52
C HIS A 82 -24.12 -27.38 -17.20
N ASP A 83 -24.24 -26.04 -17.12
CA ASP A 83 -24.63 -25.29 -15.93
C ASP A 83 -25.26 -23.94 -16.34
N GLU A 84 -26.27 -23.49 -15.61
CA GLU A 84 -26.99 -22.23 -15.86
C GLU A 84 -26.37 -21.01 -15.15
N ARG A 85 -25.39 -21.22 -14.25
CA ARG A 85 -24.67 -20.15 -13.57
C ARG A 85 -23.94 -19.23 -14.57
N PRO A 86 -23.74 -17.94 -14.22
CA PRO A 86 -23.01 -17.02 -15.07
C PRO A 86 -21.64 -17.57 -15.46
N CYS A 87 -21.28 -17.47 -16.74
CA CYS A 87 -20.02 -18.01 -17.23
C CYS A 87 -18.80 -17.39 -16.51
N GLY A 88 -18.91 -16.20 -15.91
CA GLY A 88 -17.83 -15.57 -15.14
C GLY A 88 -17.35 -16.41 -13.96
N THR A 89 -18.25 -17.03 -13.21
CA THR A 89 -17.89 -17.81 -12.01
C THR A 89 -17.15 -19.12 -12.31
N CYS A 90 -17.25 -19.63 -13.54
CA CYS A 90 -16.63 -20.90 -13.98
C CYS A 90 -15.68 -20.79 -15.18
N HIS A 91 -15.66 -19.66 -15.90
CA HIS A 91 -14.88 -19.47 -17.13
C HIS A 91 -14.26 -18.08 -17.25
N GLY A 92 -14.43 -17.19 -16.27
CA GLY A 92 -13.87 -15.84 -16.37
C GLY A 92 -13.68 -15.24 -15.00
N GLN A 93 -12.55 -15.55 -14.38
CA GLN A 93 -12.31 -15.16 -12.99
C GLN A 93 -12.36 -13.64 -12.88
N ASP A 94 -13.20 -13.12 -11.99
CA ASP A 94 -13.37 -11.67 -11.82
C ASP A 94 -12.06 -10.97 -11.46
N HIS A 95 -11.18 -11.68 -10.74
CA HIS A 95 -9.83 -11.22 -10.46
C HIS A 95 -9.02 -10.95 -11.74
N THR A 96 -9.22 -11.73 -12.82
CA THR A 96 -8.50 -11.55 -14.09
C THR A 96 -8.97 -10.27 -14.79
N LYS A 97 -10.28 -10.00 -14.77
CA LYS A 97 -10.85 -8.76 -15.31
C LYS A 97 -10.37 -7.55 -14.52
N GLN A 98 -10.35 -7.66 -13.19
CA GLN A 98 -9.84 -6.62 -12.31
C GLN A 98 -8.34 -6.38 -12.54
N SER A 99 -7.55 -7.44 -12.66
CA SER A 99 -6.11 -7.37 -12.96
C SER A 99 -5.85 -6.68 -14.31
N ALA A 100 -6.67 -6.98 -15.34
CA ALA A 100 -6.60 -6.31 -16.63
C ALA A 100 -7.04 -4.83 -16.57
N ALA A 101 -8.03 -4.49 -15.75
CA ALA A 101 -8.46 -3.11 -15.51
C ALA A 101 -7.33 -2.28 -14.88
N LEU A 102 -6.74 -2.81 -13.80
CA LEU A 102 -5.62 -2.17 -13.10
C LEU A 102 -4.42 -2.00 -14.01
N ALA A 103 -4.07 -3.03 -14.80
CA ALA A 103 -2.98 -2.92 -15.76
C ALA A 103 -3.22 -1.80 -16.76
N ARG A 104 -4.46 -1.55 -17.19
CA ARG A 104 -4.76 -0.46 -18.12
C ARG A 104 -4.77 0.92 -17.46
N GLU A 105 -5.18 1.01 -16.20
CA GLU A 105 -5.17 2.26 -15.45
C GLU A 105 -3.75 2.74 -15.17
N HIS A 106 -2.85 1.80 -14.86
CA HIS A 106 -1.53 2.13 -14.36
C HIS A 106 -0.37 1.82 -15.31
N LEU A 107 -0.55 1.02 -16.36
CA LEU A 107 0.49 0.78 -17.37
C LEU A 107 0.26 1.64 -18.61
N ARG A 108 1.31 2.32 -19.07
CA ARG A 108 1.40 3.02 -20.36
C ARG A 108 1.54 1.99 -21.48
N PHE A 109 0.44 1.35 -21.87
CA PHE A 109 0.46 0.35 -22.93
C PHE A 109 -0.78 0.42 -23.82
N SER A 110 -0.55 0.41 -25.14
CA SER A 110 -1.61 0.42 -26.15
C SER A 110 -1.53 -0.77 -27.10
N HIS A 111 -2.59 -1.57 -27.17
CA HIS A 111 -2.69 -2.68 -28.12
C HIS A 111 -2.69 -2.17 -29.57
N ALA A 112 -3.40 -1.06 -29.86
CA ALA A 112 -3.46 -0.47 -31.20
C ALA A 112 -2.08 -0.07 -31.74
N ALA A 113 -1.16 0.36 -30.86
CA ALA A 113 0.21 0.69 -31.23
C ALA A 113 1.12 -0.54 -31.44
N HIS A 114 0.81 -1.68 -30.80
CA HIS A 114 1.67 -2.87 -30.79
C HIS A 114 1.22 -3.94 -31.80
N VAL A 115 -0.08 -4.17 -31.98
CA VAL A 115 -0.60 -5.23 -32.86
C VAL A 115 -0.05 -5.13 -34.30
N PRO A 116 0.04 -3.95 -34.93
CA PRO A 116 0.67 -3.83 -36.26
C PRO A 116 2.15 -4.22 -36.26
N LYS A 117 2.89 -3.90 -35.19
CA LYS A 117 4.34 -4.17 -35.06
C LYS A 117 4.63 -5.67 -34.92
N VAL A 118 3.69 -6.42 -34.34
CA VAL A 118 3.76 -7.90 -34.21
C VAL A 118 2.96 -8.63 -35.30
N ARG A 119 2.57 -7.93 -36.38
CA ARG A 119 1.83 -8.50 -37.53
C ARG A 119 0.57 -9.27 -37.11
N GLY A 120 -0.17 -8.76 -36.13
CA GLY A 120 -1.41 -9.39 -35.65
C GLY A 120 -1.21 -10.54 -34.64
N GLN A 121 0.02 -10.91 -34.28
CA GLN A 121 0.27 -12.07 -33.43
C GLN A 121 0.15 -11.71 -31.94
N CYS A 122 -0.69 -12.43 -31.19
CA CYS A 122 -0.90 -12.17 -29.75
C CYS A 122 0.06 -12.97 -28.84
N VAL A 123 0.45 -14.18 -29.26
CA VAL A 123 1.28 -15.12 -28.48
C VAL A 123 2.66 -14.58 -28.10
N PRO A 124 3.34 -13.76 -28.92
CA PRO A 124 4.61 -13.15 -28.51
C PRO A 124 4.53 -12.33 -27.24
N CYS A 125 3.36 -11.85 -26.81
CA CYS A 125 3.17 -11.18 -25.52
C CYS A 125 2.42 -12.08 -24.52
N HIS A 126 1.34 -12.73 -24.98
CA HIS A 126 0.47 -13.58 -24.17
C HIS A 126 0.88 -15.06 -24.18
N ALA A 127 2.16 -15.34 -23.90
CA ALA A 127 2.74 -16.68 -24.01
C ALA A 127 1.99 -17.74 -23.18
N SER A 128 1.42 -17.35 -22.03
CA SER A 128 0.66 -18.24 -21.14
C SER A 128 -0.67 -18.74 -21.74
N ALA A 129 -1.16 -18.16 -22.84
CA ALA A 129 -2.42 -18.60 -23.46
C ALA A 129 -2.38 -20.07 -23.93
N GLY A 130 -1.18 -20.59 -24.21
CA GLY A 130 -0.97 -22.00 -24.56
C GLY A 130 -0.76 -22.94 -23.36
N ASP A 131 -0.67 -22.41 -22.14
CA ASP A 131 -0.29 -23.15 -20.94
C ASP A 131 -1.47 -23.30 -19.98
N ARG A 132 -1.84 -24.55 -19.70
CA ARG A 132 -2.97 -24.87 -18.80
C ARG A 132 -2.61 -24.70 -17.32
N THR A 133 -1.31 -24.59 -17.02
CA THR A 133 -0.77 -24.47 -15.66
C THR A 133 -0.59 -23.02 -15.22
N GLN A 134 -0.67 -22.06 -16.15
CA GLN A 134 -0.54 -20.63 -15.86
C GLN A 134 -1.90 -19.94 -15.94
N PRO A 135 -2.54 -19.65 -14.80
CA PRO A 135 -3.86 -19.03 -14.77
C PRO A 135 -3.84 -17.56 -15.21
N GLU A 136 -2.68 -16.90 -15.20
CA GLU A 136 -2.54 -15.50 -15.56
C GLU A 136 -2.00 -15.36 -16.99
N LEU A 137 -2.83 -14.80 -17.87
CA LEU A 137 -2.48 -14.49 -19.27
C LEU A 137 -1.85 -13.11 -19.44
N ARG A 138 -1.65 -12.36 -18.36
CA ARG A 138 -1.00 -11.05 -18.41
C ARG A 138 0.47 -11.21 -18.82
N PRO A 139 0.95 -10.47 -19.82
CA PRO A 139 2.37 -10.45 -20.14
C PRO A 139 3.18 -10.03 -18.91
N LYS A 140 4.29 -10.75 -18.66
CA LYS A 140 5.25 -10.37 -17.62
C LYS A 140 6.13 -9.23 -18.15
N MET A 141 6.71 -8.43 -17.26
CA MET A 141 7.63 -7.34 -17.65
C MET A 141 8.79 -7.83 -18.51
N ALA A 142 9.31 -9.02 -18.21
CA ALA A 142 10.35 -9.68 -19.00
C ALA A 142 9.97 -9.81 -20.49
N GLN A 143 8.68 -9.94 -20.80
CA GLN A 143 8.20 -10.01 -22.17
C GLN A 143 8.33 -8.68 -22.90
N CYS A 144 8.07 -7.56 -22.22
CA CYS A 144 8.28 -6.22 -22.77
C CYS A 144 9.76 -6.01 -23.12
N PHE A 145 10.66 -6.55 -22.29
CA PHE A 145 12.11 -6.40 -22.46
C PHE A 145 12.71 -7.24 -23.59
N THR A 146 11.94 -8.16 -24.18
CA THR A 146 12.39 -8.85 -25.40
C THR A 146 12.50 -7.89 -26.59
N CYS A 147 11.80 -6.75 -26.55
CA CYS A 147 11.83 -5.71 -27.58
C CYS A 147 12.30 -4.34 -27.08
N HIS A 148 12.04 -4.01 -25.81
CA HIS A 148 12.39 -2.71 -25.21
C HIS A 148 13.65 -2.82 -24.34
N ALA A 149 14.65 -1.98 -24.61
CA ALA A 149 15.83 -1.85 -23.76
C ALA A 149 15.44 -1.29 -22.37
N HIS A 150 16.06 -1.81 -21.30
CA HIS A 150 15.64 -1.51 -19.92
C HIS A 150 16.81 -1.36 -18.93
N GLU A 151 18.05 -1.62 -19.34
CA GLU A 151 19.18 -1.69 -18.40
C GLU A 151 19.46 -0.35 -17.69
N ASP A 152 19.26 0.77 -18.39
CA ASP A 152 19.50 2.10 -17.84
C ASP A 152 18.36 2.56 -16.94
N GLN A 153 17.13 2.21 -17.29
CA GLN A 153 15.92 2.44 -16.49
C GLN A 153 16.02 1.75 -15.12
N TRP A 154 16.65 0.57 -15.07
CA TRP A 154 16.87 -0.16 -13.81
C TRP A 154 17.87 0.54 -12.88
N LYS A 155 18.97 1.05 -13.45
CA LYS A 155 19.99 1.78 -12.68
C LYS A 155 19.45 3.11 -12.16
N ALA A 156 18.69 3.81 -13.01
CA ALA A 156 18.08 5.10 -12.68
C ALA A 156 16.83 4.96 -11.79
N ARG A 157 16.28 3.75 -11.65
CA ARG A 157 14.96 3.49 -11.03
C ARG A 157 13.85 4.29 -11.69
N ASP A 158 13.97 4.48 -13.01
CA ASP A 158 13.04 5.21 -13.84
C ASP A 158 12.08 4.23 -14.52
N CYS A 159 10.89 4.09 -13.92
CA CYS A 159 9.85 3.19 -14.40
C CYS A 159 8.72 3.95 -15.12
N ASP A 160 8.77 5.28 -15.12
CA ASP A 160 7.67 6.16 -15.53
C ASP A 160 7.44 6.13 -17.06
N GLY A 161 8.42 5.62 -17.80
CA GLY A 161 8.29 5.35 -19.24
C GLY A 161 7.25 4.27 -19.56
N CYS A 162 7.02 3.32 -18.64
CA CYS A 162 6.06 2.23 -18.81
C CYS A 162 4.91 2.29 -17.79
N HIS A 163 5.14 2.85 -16.61
CA HIS A 163 4.16 2.93 -15.53
C HIS A 163 3.64 4.37 -15.36
N HIS A 164 2.36 4.53 -15.05
CA HIS A 164 1.75 5.80 -14.69
C HIS A 164 2.00 6.12 -13.21
N ASP A 165 1.92 5.10 -12.35
CA ASP A 165 2.26 5.16 -10.95
C ASP A 165 2.61 3.75 -10.44
N LEU A 166 3.71 3.60 -9.71
CA LEU A 166 4.09 2.32 -9.10
C LEU A 166 3.39 2.03 -7.76
N PRO A 167 3.14 3.02 -6.88
CA PRO A 167 2.57 2.76 -5.56
C PRO A 167 1.11 2.32 -5.60
N ALA A 168 0.28 2.79 -6.55
CA ALA A 168 -1.13 2.40 -6.61
C ALA A 168 -1.33 1.09 -7.36
N GLU A 169 -0.41 0.73 -8.27
CA GLU A 169 -0.41 -0.58 -8.92
C GLU A 169 -0.50 -1.73 -7.91
N SER A 170 0.20 -1.64 -6.78
CA SER A 170 0.27 -2.72 -5.78
C SER A 170 0.62 -4.10 -6.38
N VAL A 171 1.11 -4.14 -7.62
CA VAL A 171 1.39 -5.38 -8.35
C VAL A 171 2.86 -5.67 -8.22
N ARG A 172 3.18 -6.53 -7.25
CA ARG A 172 4.51 -7.10 -7.09
C ARG A 172 4.94 -7.79 -8.39
N PRO A 173 6.13 -7.51 -8.94
CA PRO A 173 6.66 -8.30 -10.04
C PRO A 173 6.73 -9.77 -9.63
N SER A 174 6.21 -10.67 -10.48
CA SER A 174 6.19 -12.11 -10.21
C SER A 174 7.58 -12.74 -10.18
N SER A 175 8.61 -12.04 -10.66
CA SER A 175 10.00 -12.48 -10.66
C SER A 175 10.92 -11.27 -10.71
N HIS A 176 11.79 -11.10 -9.72
CA HIS A 176 12.89 -10.15 -9.76
C HIS A 176 14.08 -10.62 -8.92
N VAL A 177 15.26 -10.08 -9.24
CA VAL A 177 16.59 -10.47 -8.73
C VAL A 177 16.72 -10.37 -7.20
N VAL A 178 15.87 -9.62 -6.50
CA VAL A 178 15.97 -9.44 -5.04
C VAL A 178 15.30 -10.57 -4.24
N HIS A 179 14.60 -11.49 -4.90
CA HIS A 179 13.93 -12.64 -4.23
C HIS A 179 14.70 -13.97 -4.32
N GLU A 180 15.96 -13.97 -4.77
CA GLU A 180 16.77 -15.19 -4.80
C GLU A 180 17.30 -15.56 -3.39
N GLY A 181 17.32 -16.86 -3.10
CA GLY A 181 17.83 -17.46 -1.86
C GLY A 181 16.78 -17.73 -0.77
N ASP A 182 17.24 -18.02 0.45
CA ASP A 182 16.39 -18.16 1.65
C ASP A 182 15.93 -16.78 2.13
N PHE A 183 15.05 -16.16 1.36
CA PHE A 183 14.53 -14.81 1.61
C PHE A 183 14.00 -14.69 3.04
N VAL A 184 13.26 -15.66 3.54
CA VAL A 184 12.68 -15.62 4.90
C VAL A 184 13.78 -15.45 5.96
N ARG A 185 14.94 -16.08 5.77
CA ARG A 185 16.07 -15.98 6.69
C ARG A 185 16.94 -14.74 6.48
N GLU A 186 17.06 -14.25 5.26
CA GLU A 186 18.04 -13.21 4.89
C GLU A 186 17.45 -11.82 4.62
N HIS A 187 16.14 -11.71 4.43
CA HIS A 187 15.49 -10.43 4.11
C HIS A 187 15.61 -9.40 5.23
N GLY A 188 15.78 -9.81 6.49
CA GLY A 188 15.94 -8.88 7.61
C GLY A 188 17.19 -7.99 7.47
N VAL A 189 18.34 -8.58 7.12
CA VAL A 189 19.60 -7.84 6.93
C VAL A 189 19.54 -6.97 5.67
N ARG A 190 18.94 -7.50 4.59
CA ARG A 190 18.77 -6.78 3.32
C ARG A 190 17.79 -5.60 3.47
N ALA A 191 16.68 -5.79 4.18
CA ALA A 191 15.70 -4.75 4.46
C ALA A 191 16.25 -3.69 5.42
N ALA A 192 17.10 -4.06 6.38
CA ALA A 192 17.76 -3.11 7.26
C ALA A 192 18.76 -2.19 6.51
N SER A 193 19.44 -2.71 5.49
CA SER A 193 20.43 -1.94 4.72
C SER A 193 19.86 -1.23 3.48
N SER A 194 18.74 -1.71 2.93
CA SER A 194 18.22 -1.25 1.63
C SER A 194 16.69 -1.19 1.60
N ARG A 195 16.06 -0.69 2.67
CA ARG A 195 14.59 -0.60 2.79
C ARG A 195 13.93 0.12 1.61
N ASP A 196 14.49 1.25 1.18
CA ASP A 196 13.90 2.08 0.12
C ASP A 196 13.91 1.38 -1.24
N LEU A 197 14.86 0.48 -1.47
CA LEU A 197 14.88 -0.37 -2.65
C LEU A 197 13.69 -1.33 -2.66
N CYS A 198 13.35 -1.90 -1.50
CA CYS A 198 12.17 -2.77 -1.37
C CYS A 198 10.87 -1.96 -1.52
N ALA A 199 10.82 -0.76 -0.95
CA ALA A 199 9.67 0.15 -0.99
C ALA A 199 9.36 0.68 -2.39
N THR A 200 10.27 0.50 -3.35
CA THR A 200 10.04 0.80 -4.77
C THR A 200 8.95 -0.10 -5.37
N CYS A 201 8.80 -1.34 -4.87
CA CYS A 201 7.85 -2.33 -5.39
C CYS A 201 6.90 -2.91 -4.32
N HIS A 202 7.25 -2.85 -3.04
CA HIS A 202 6.48 -3.42 -1.93
C HIS A 202 6.00 -2.31 -1.00
N GLY A 203 4.68 -2.16 -0.85
CA GLY A 203 4.11 -1.23 0.14
C GLY A 203 4.15 -1.78 1.57
N GLU A 204 4.01 -0.91 2.57
CA GLU A 204 3.90 -1.29 3.99
C GLU A 204 2.94 -2.46 4.29
N PRO A 205 1.77 -2.60 3.64
CA PRO A 205 0.88 -3.74 3.88
C PRO A 205 1.52 -5.11 3.62
N PHE A 206 2.49 -5.20 2.69
CA PHE A 206 3.22 -6.44 2.42
C PHE A 206 4.12 -6.84 3.59
N CYS A 207 4.81 -5.88 4.20
CA CYS A 207 5.59 -6.14 5.40
C CYS A 207 4.68 -6.56 6.57
N ALA A 208 3.54 -5.86 6.71
CA ALA A 208 2.58 -6.09 7.78
C ALA A 208 1.83 -7.43 7.66
N SER A 209 1.69 -7.99 6.45
CA SER A 209 1.00 -9.27 6.26
C SER A 209 1.67 -10.43 7.00
N CYS A 210 2.97 -10.31 7.28
CA CYS A 210 3.70 -11.24 8.14
C CYS A 210 4.07 -10.59 9.48
N HIS A 211 4.63 -9.37 9.47
CA HIS A 211 5.06 -8.68 10.70
C HIS A 211 3.90 -7.99 11.42
N GLY A 212 3.63 -8.41 12.65
CA GLY A 212 2.48 -7.95 13.43
C GLY A 212 1.27 -8.89 13.35
N VAL A 213 1.32 -9.89 12.48
CA VAL A 213 0.30 -10.96 12.38
C VAL A 213 0.90 -12.33 12.70
N SER A 214 1.91 -12.75 11.93
CA SER A 214 2.49 -14.11 12.00
C SER A 214 3.87 -14.16 12.64
N VAL A 215 4.61 -13.05 12.58
CA VAL A 215 5.86 -12.84 13.31
C VAL A 215 5.76 -11.56 14.11
N ALA A 216 6.54 -11.45 15.19
CA ALA A 216 6.54 -10.25 16.02
C ALA A 216 6.65 -9.01 15.15
N ALA A 217 5.80 -8.01 15.44
CA ALA A 217 5.95 -6.69 14.84
C ALA A 217 7.40 -6.26 15.02
N LEU A 218 8.02 -5.77 13.94
CA LEU A 218 9.42 -5.43 13.94
C LEU A 218 9.72 -4.57 15.18
N PRO A 219 10.78 -4.86 15.96
CA PRO A 219 11.06 -4.23 17.25
C PRO A 219 11.40 -2.74 17.16
N TRP A 220 11.33 -2.17 15.95
CA TRP A 220 11.13 -0.75 15.77
C TRP A 220 9.80 -0.36 16.41
N ARG A 221 9.83 -0.11 17.72
CA ARG A 221 8.93 0.83 18.40
C ARG A 221 8.56 1.88 17.37
N PHE A 222 7.27 1.96 17.04
CA PHE A 222 6.73 2.96 16.12
C PHE A 222 7.44 4.27 16.40
N GLY A 223 8.38 4.61 15.52
CA GLY A 223 9.25 5.75 15.70
C GLY A 223 8.45 6.96 15.28
N PHE A 224 7.41 7.30 16.05
CA PHE A 224 6.54 8.45 15.81
C PHE A 224 7.37 9.72 15.58
N ASP A 225 8.56 9.75 16.20
CA ASP A 225 9.47 10.88 16.27
C ASP A 225 10.76 10.67 15.46
N LYS A 226 10.86 9.62 14.63
CA LYS A 226 12.05 9.37 13.80
C LYS A 226 11.93 10.11 12.45
N PRO A 227 12.73 11.17 12.19
CA PRO A 227 12.56 12.07 11.04
C PRO A 227 12.67 11.42 9.65
N ALA A 228 13.33 10.27 9.55
CA ALA A 228 13.64 9.61 8.28
C ALA A 228 12.72 8.41 7.96
N MET A 229 11.69 8.14 8.77
CA MET A 229 10.77 7.03 8.52
C MET A 229 9.71 7.41 7.48
N THR A 230 9.76 6.78 6.31
CA THR A 230 8.66 6.69 5.35
C THR A 230 7.77 5.50 5.70
N GLY A 231 6.46 5.67 5.85
CA GLY A 231 5.48 4.58 6.05
C GLY A 231 4.11 5.05 6.51
N LEU A 232 3.16 4.16 6.85
CA LEU A 232 1.80 4.56 7.25
C LEU A 232 1.78 5.56 8.44
N HIS A 233 2.72 5.41 9.38
CA HIS A 233 3.01 6.40 10.42
C HIS A 233 4.37 7.05 10.13
N ARG A 234 4.42 8.00 9.17
CA ARG A 234 5.67 8.70 8.80
C ARG A 234 6.22 9.51 9.96
N ALA A 235 7.51 9.79 9.89
CA ALA A 235 8.23 10.80 10.68
C ALA A 235 7.38 12.03 10.99
N GLY A 236 7.11 12.30 12.26
CA GLY A 236 6.32 13.48 12.65
C GLY A 236 4.80 13.25 12.58
N PHE A 237 4.34 12.00 12.74
CA PHE A 237 2.91 11.64 12.68
C PHE A 237 2.11 12.43 13.71
N ALA A 238 2.62 12.56 14.95
CA ALA A 238 1.97 13.36 15.98
C ALA A 238 1.65 14.79 15.51
N GLN A 239 2.52 15.40 14.69
CA GLN A 239 2.46 16.75 14.13
C GLN A 239 1.41 16.97 13.04
N ARG A 240 0.96 15.91 12.37
CA ARG A 240 0.07 16.03 11.20
C ARG A 240 -1.13 15.10 11.24
N HIS A 241 -1.17 14.13 12.16
CA HIS A 241 -2.22 13.11 12.20
C HIS A 241 -3.61 13.72 12.42
N ALA A 242 -3.69 14.91 13.04
CA ALA A 242 -4.96 15.62 13.18
C ALA A 242 -5.53 16.06 11.82
N ASP A 243 -4.68 16.48 10.88
CA ASP A 243 -5.11 16.85 9.53
C ASP A 243 -5.38 15.60 8.68
N GLU A 244 -4.56 14.56 8.81
CA GLU A 244 -4.76 13.27 8.13
C GLU A 244 -6.06 12.58 8.59
N ALA A 245 -6.37 12.58 9.90
CA ALA A 245 -7.57 11.99 10.46
C ALA A 245 -8.85 12.77 10.11
N ARG A 246 -8.78 14.10 9.99
CA ARG A 246 -9.90 14.91 9.48
C ARG A 246 -10.17 14.66 8.01
N ALA A 247 -9.11 14.46 7.22
CA ALA A 247 -9.22 14.24 5.79
C ALA A 247 -9.77 12.84 5.45
N ASN A 248 -9.33 11.79 6.16
CA ASN A 248 -9.73 10.40 5.89
C ASN A 248 -9.79 9.55 7.19
N PRO A 249 -10.84 9.71 8.01
CA PRO A 249 -10.95 9.00 9.29
C PRO A 249 -10.99 7.46 9.14
N GLY A 250 -11.60 6.96 8.06
CA GLY A 250 -11.73 5.51 7.80
C GLY A 250 -10.42 4.79 7.45
N LEU A 251 -9.34 5.52 7.12
CA LEU A 251 -8.03 4.92 6.83
C LEU A 251 -7.35 4.36 8.09
N CYS A 252 -7.65 4.94 9.25
CA CYS A 252 -7.04 4.55 10.52
C CYS A 252 -7.71 3.29 11.09
N THR A 253 -9.01 3.16 10.86
CA THR A 253 -9.88 2.16 11.48
C THR A 253 -9.82 0.81 10.79
N SER A 254 -9.20 0.76 9.60
CA SER A 254 -8.87 -0.50 8.92
C SER A 254 -7.82 -1.32 9.66
N CYS A 255 -7.07 -0.72 10.59
CA CYS A 255 -6.03 -1.39 11.37
C CYS A 255 -6.11 -1.10 12.88
N HIS A 256 -6.60 0.06 13.29
CA HIS A 256 -6.75 0.44 14.69
C HIS A 256 -8.23 0.37 15.11
N ALA A 257 -8.53 -0.24 16.25
CA ALA A 257 -9.88 -0.21 16.80
C ALA A 257 -10.24 1.22 17.24
N GLU A 258 -11.25 1.80 16.60
CA GLU A 258 -11.54 3.24 16.53
C GLU A 258 -11.78 3.90 17.91
N GLU A 259 -12.41 3.20 18.85
CA GLU A 259 -12.85 3.84 20.09
C GLU A 259 -11.81 3.89 21.21
N ARG A 260 -10.90 2.91 21.29
CA ARG A 260 -9.96 2.84 22.43
C ARG A 260 -8.70 3.64 22.17
N PHE A 261 -8.04 3.44 21.03
CA PHE A 261 -6.74 4.05 20.79
C PHE A 261 -6.79 5.59 20.73
N CYS A 262 -7.77 6.13 20.00
CA CYS A 262 -7.95 7.57 19.85
C CYS A 262 -8.30 8.22 21.20
N ALA A 263 -9.26 7.62 21.91
CA ALA A 263 -9.71 8.14 23.20
C ALA A 263 -8.62 8.01 24.28
N ASP A 264 -7.91 6.89 24.35
CA ASP A 264 -6.88 6.64 25.36
C ASP A 264 -5.71 7.62 25.20
N CYS A 265 -5.22 7.83 23.97
CA CYS A 265 -4.12 8.77 23.73
C CYS A 265 -4.56 10.23 23.97
N HIS A 266 -5.73 10.65 23.47
CA HIS A 266 -6.21 12.01 23.68
C HIS A 266 -6.61 12.27 25.13
N THR A 267 -7.04 11.25 25.88
CA THR A 267 -7.32 11.36 27.31
C THR A 267 -6.03 11.42 28.12
N ASP A 268 -5.06 10.54 27.84
CA ASP A 268 -3.73 10.54 28.47
C ASP A 268 -3.02 11.89 28.28
N LYS A 269 -3.11 12.45 27.06
CA LYS A 269 -2.54 13.77 26.73
C LYS A 269 -3.44 14.95 27.07
N ARG A 270 -4.63 14.72 27.64
CA ARG A 270 -5.61 15.76 28.02
C ARG A 270 -6.02 16.67 26.86
N LEU A 271 -6.06 16.12 25.65
CA LEU A 271 -6.45 16.78 24.41
C LEU A 271 -7.95 16.62 24.10
N ALA A 272 -8.64 15.70 24.78
CA ALA A 272 -10.10 15.55 24.70
C ALA A 272 -10.79 16.50 25.69
N GLY A 273 -11.23 17.67 25.21
CA GLY A 273 -11.80 18.68 26.11
C GLY A 273 -12.55 19.82 25.42
N GLY A 274 -13.54 19.51 24.58
CA GLY A 274 -14.49 20.50 24.07
C GLY A 274 -15.45 19.91 23.03
N ALA A 275 -16.72 20.35 23.07
CA ALA A 275 -17.70 20.02 22.03
C ALA A 275 -17.22 20.49 20.64
N PRO A 276 -17.65 19.85 19.54
CA PRO A 276 -17.28 20.24 18.19
C PRO A 276 -17.54 21.74 17.97
N GLY A 277 -16.50 22.51 17.63
CA GLY A 277 -16.62 23.94 17.34
C GLY A 277 -16.27 24.91 18.48
N GLN A 278 -15.96 24.44 19.70
CA GLN A 278 -15.38 25.29 20.75
C GLN A 278 -13.88 24.99 20.93
N LEU A 279 -13.03 25.63 20.14
CA LEU A 279 -11.59 25.62 20.38
C LEU A 279 -11.28 26.56 21.56
N ARG A 280 -11.37 26.05 22.79
CA ARG A 280 -10.64 26.68 23.90
C ARG A 280 -9.15 26.44 23.64
N SER A 281 -8.34 27.49 23.75
CA SER A 281 -6.88 27.32 23.71
C SER A 281 -6.49 26.23 24.72
N PRO A 282 -5.79 25.16 24.30
CA PRO A 282 -5.35 24.11 25.21
C PRO A 282 -4.27 24.61 26.18
N HIS A 283 -3.76 25.82 25.96
CA HIS A 283 -2.75 26.45 26.79
C HIS A 283 -3.36 27.22 27.99
N PRO A 284 -2.69 27.22 29.16
CA PRO A 284 -3.07 28.00 30.32
C PRO A 284 -3.22 29.51 30.04
N ALA A 285 -3.97 30.21 30.90
CA ALA A 285 -4.11 31.66 30.80
C ALA A 285 -2.76 32.37 31.00
N GLY A 286 -2.41 33.25 30.06
CA GLY A 286 -1.10 33.93 30.05
C GLY A 286 0.07 33.04 29.64
N TRP A 287 -0.20 31.99 28.85
CA TRP A 287 0.81 31.13 28.24
C TRP A 287 1.90 31.91 27.53
N VAL A 288 1.51 32.85 26.65
CA VAL A 288 2.42 33.75 25.92
C VAL A 288 2.47 35.10 26.64
N ARG A 289 3.67 35.52 27.05
CA ARG A 289 3.96 36.82 27.68
C ARG A 289 5.25 37.39 27.13
N SER A 290 5.42 38.70 27.20
CA SER A 290 6.72 39.35 26.94
C SER A 290 7.78 38.73 27.86
N GLN A 291 8.92 38.31 27.30
CA GLN A 291 10.02 37.60 27.99
C GLN A 291 9.78 36.10 28.29
N GLY A 292 8.93 35.44 27.51
CA GLY A 292 8.88 33.98 27.44
C GLY A 292 7.80 33.36 28.30
N GLY A 293 7.58 33.76 29.55
CA GLY A 293 6.51 33.16 30.38
C GLY A 293 6.57 31.62 30.45
N GLU A 294 5.42 30.97 30.65
CA GLU A 294 5.34 29.49 30.67
C GLU A 294 5.60 28.88 29.29
N HIS A 295 5.19 29.57 28.22
CA HIS A 295 5.50 29.22 26.84
C HIS A 295 7.01 29.06 26.61
N GLY A 296 7.82 30.04 27.02
CA GLY A 296 9.26 30.05 26.85
C GLY A 296 9.96 29.04 27.75
N ARG A 297 9.41 28.73 28.93
CA ARG A 297 9.90 27.61 29.77
C ARG A 297 9.64 26.27 29.09
N ALA A 298 8.43 26.04 28.59
CA ALA A 298 8.05 24.80 27.92
C ALA A 298 8.79 24.60 26.59
N ALA A 299 8.90 25.66 25.78
CA ALA A 299 9.59 25.63 24.49
C ALA A 299 11.10 25.34 24.61
N ARG A 300 11.73 25.70 25.75
CA ARG A 300 13.13 25.34 26.03
C ARG A 300 13.33 23.89 26.45
N LEU A 301 12.29 23.24 26.97
CA LEU A 301 12.36 21.85 27.42
C LEU A 301 12.12 20.88 26.26
N ASP A 302 11.12 21.15 25.43
CA ASP A 302 10.79 20.30 24.29
C ASP A 302 10.08 21.11 23.18
N PRO A 303 10.83 21.78 22.28
CA PRO A 303 10.25 22.54 21.19
C PRO A 303 9.58 21.63 20.13
N GLY A 304 9.98 20.36 20.01
CA GLY A 304 9.43 19.41 19.05
C GLY A 304 7.98 19.01 19.36
N SER A 305 7.64 18.93 20.65
CA SER A 305 6.25 18.69 21.11
C SER A 305 5.25 19.77 20.67
N CYS A 306 5.73 21.00 20.46
CA CYS A 306 4.89 22.13 20.07
C CYS A 306 4.48 22.04 18.60
N ALA A 307 5.43 21.65 17.74
CA ALA A 307 5.16 21.34 16.34
C ALA A 307 4.12 20.23 16.18
N SER A 308 3.98 19.35 17.20
CA SER A 308 3.03 18.24 17.22
C SER A 308 1.56 18.67 17.19
N CYS A 309 1.24 19.86 17.73
CA CYS A 309 -0.13 20.37 17.74
C CYS A 309 -0.33 21.57 16.80
N HIS A 310 0.75 22.25 16.42
CA HIS A 310 0.71 23.46 15.59
C HIS A 310 1.01 23.21 14.08
N GLY A 311 0.92 21.96 13.62
CA GLY A 311 0.74 21.62 12.20
C GLY A 311 1.97 21.80 11.32
N GLY A 312 3.13 21.27 11.73
CA GLY A 312 4.32 21.19 10.86
C GLY A 312 4.98 22.53 10.48
N ALA A 313 4.39 23.66 10.85
CA ALA A 313 4.99 24.99 10.72
C ALA A 313 6.03 25.29 11.81
N GLY A 314 6.49 24.28 12.56
CA GLY A 314 7.23 24.41 13.82
C GLY A 314 8.33 25.48 13.80
N GLU A 315 9.30 25.39 12.91
CA GLU A 315 10.34 26.40 12.78
C GLU A 315 9.81 27.74 12.24
N ALA A 316 8.91 27.74 11.24
CA ALA A 316 8.41 28.96 10.62
C ALA A 316 7.55 29.81 11.58
N LEU A 317 6.73 29.15 12.41
CA LEU A 317 5.91 29.76 13.46
C LEU A 317 6.80 30.39 14.53
N CYS A 318 7.85 29.67 14.95
CA CYS A 318 8.82 30.15 15.92
C CYS A 318 9.60 31.35 15.38
N VAL A 319 10.09 31.27 14.14
CA VAL A 319 10.84 32.35 13.46
C VAL A 319 10.01 33.62 13.34
N GLY A 320 8.71 33.50 13.06
CA GLY A 320 7.80 34.65 12.96
C GLY A 320 7.84 35.56 14.19
N CYS A 321 8.00 34.99 15.38
CA CYS A 321 8.07 35.74 16.64
C CYS A 321 9.51 35.92 17.16
N HIS A 322 10.38 34.92 17.03
CA HIS A 322 11.69 34.86 17.69
C HIS A 322 12.89 35.17 16.80
N ARG A 323 12.68 35.56 15.54
CA ARG A 323 13.75 36.13 14.70
C ARG A 323 14.40 37.33 15.38
N VAL A 324 15.64 37.67 15.00
CA VAL A 324 16.33 38.85 15.51
C VAL A 324 15.49 40.11 15.24
N GLY A 325 15.14 40.85 16.29
CA GLY A 325 14.25 42.02 16.22
C GLY A 325 12.75 41.69 16.28
N GLY A 326 12.38 40.41 16.38
CA GLY A 326 11.00 39.95 16.56
C GLY A 326 10.47 40.14 18.00
N PRO A 327 9.14 40.13 18.17
CA PRO A 327 8.47 40.43 19.44
C PRO A 327 8.68 39.35 20.52
N GLY A 328 9.06 38.13 20.14
CA GLY A 328 9.29 37.01 21.04
C GLY A 328 10.63 37.08 21.79
N GLY A 329 11.55 37.94 21.36
CA GLY A 329 12.87 38.08 21.97
C GLY A 329 13.79 36.86 21.76
N ASN A 330 14.98 36.92 22.35
CA ASN A 330 16.03 35.91 22.16
C ASN A 330 15.61 34.53 22.70
N PRO A 331 15.52 33.49 21.86
CA PRO A 331 15.15 32.15 22.30
C PRO A 331 16.31 31.38 22.97
N HIS A 332 17.55 31.86 22.83
CA HIS A 332 18.72 31.18 23.39
C HIS A 332 18.76 31.26 24.92
N GLY A 333 19.19 30.15 25.54
CA GLY A 333 19.44 30.09 26.98
C GLY A 333 20.61 30.98 27.42
N ARG A 334 20.71 31.24 28.73
CA ARG A 334 21.81 32.02 29.30
C ARG A 334 23.13 31.28 29.08
N GLY A 335 24.12 31.95 28.49
CA GLY A 335 25.43 31.37 28.19
C GLY A 335 25.45 30.45 26.96
N PHE A 336 24.42 30.49 26.11
CA PHE A 336 24.43 29.78 24.84
C PHE A 336 25.59 30.24 23.95
N VAL A 337 26.40 29.28 23.52
CA VAL A 337 27.49 29.47 22.57
C VAL A 337 27.33 28.44 21.46
N SER A 338 27.59 28.84 20.22
CA SER A 338 27.51 27.99 19.04
C SER A 338 28.80 28.12 18.24
N ALA A 339 29.23 27.02 17.63
CA ALA A 339 30.34 27.01 16.68
C ALA A 339 29.91 27.37 15.25
N LEU A 340 28.60 27.53 15.00
CA LEU A 340 28.02 27.85 13.69
C LEU A 340 27.93 29.36 13.46
N ASP A 341 28.14 29.80 12.21
CA ASP A 341 28.02 31.20 11.80
C ASP A 341 26.54 31.59 11.65
N PRO A 342 26.04 32.56 12.44
CA PRO A 342 24.63 32.96 12.41
C PRO A 342 24.17 33.59 11.08
N GLN A 343 25.08 34.08 10.24
CA GLN A 343 24.74 34.67 8.94
C GLN A 343 24.80 33.67 7.79
N ARG A 344 25.51 32.55 7.96
CA ARG A 344 25.80 31.61 6.86
C ARG A 344 25.19 30.23 7.06
N ASP A 345 25.18 29.72 8.29
CA ASP A 345 24.86 28.32 8.56
C ASP A 345 23.40 28.11 8.94
N MET A 346 22.78 27.05 8.42
CA MET A 346 21.47 26.58 8.88
C MET A 346 21.61 25.76 10.17
N PRO A 347 20.67 25.85 11.13
CA PRO A 347 19.42 26.61 11.09
C PRO A 347 19.56 28.09 11.54
N CYS A 348 20.75 28.55 11.92
CA CYS A 348 20.98 29.88 12.49
C CYS A 348 20.54 31.01 11.55
N ARG A 349 20.81 30.87 10.25
CA ARG A 349 20.39 31.81 9.20
C ARG A 349 18.88 32.07 9.19
N SER A 350 18.03 31.09 9.53
CA SER A 350 16.57 31.24 9.54
C SER A 350 16.08 32.30 10.54
N CYS A 351 16.84 32.54 11.62
CA CYS A 351 16.49 33.51 12.66
C CYS A 351 17.35 34.79 12.61
N HIS A 352 18.55 34.71 12.05
CA HIS A 352 19.58 35.76 12.10
C HIS A 352 19.88 36.44 10.76
N ALA A 353 19.42 35.89 9.63
CA ALA A 353 19.47 36.59 8.35
C ALA A 353 18.62 37.87 8.44
N ARG A 354 19.19 38.99 7.99
CA ARG A 354 18.46 40.24 7.81
C ARG A 354 17.65 40.23 6.51
#